data_AF-A0A8J2KTK2-F1
#
_entry.id   AF-A0A8J2KTK2-F1
#
_cell.length_a   1.000
_cell.length_b   1.000
_cell.length_c   1.000
_cell.angle_alpha   90.00
_cell.angle_beta   90.00
_cell.angle_gamma   90.00
#
_symmetry.space_group_name_H-M   'P 1'
#
loop_
_entity.id
_entity.type
_entity.pdbx_description
1 polymer ?
#
loop_
_entity_poly.entity_id
_entity_poly.type
_entity_poly.pdbx_seq_one_letter_code
_entity_poly.pdbx_strand_id
1 'polypeptide(L)'
;MILDEMGRCELDVILMPVYPYPDPLFAETDQIMGPCCYIGFWNLLDFPAGVVPFGRETATKIDSYDDEGDYFVQLAKKHAFTAQGLPIGVQIVGKPFQEEVVLRVMTE
;
A
#
# COMPACT_ATOMS: atom_id res chain seq x y z
N MET A 1 13.58 -9.00 14.52
CA MET A 1 13.97 -7.84 13.71
C MET A 1 12.83 -6.85 13.57
N ILE A 2 11.71 -7.15 12.88
CA ILE A 2 10.58 -6.18 12.80
C ILE A 2 9.75 -6.08 14.08
N LEU A 3 9.47 -7.21 14.75
CA LEU A 3 8.76 -7.22 16.05
C LEU A 3 9.53 -6.47 17.14
N ASP A 4 10.86 -6.64 17.15
CA ASP A 4 11.72 -5.94 18.11
C ASP A 4 11.67 -4.43 17.89
N GLU A 5 11.69 -3.97 16.63
CA GLU A 5 11.56 -2.55 16.30
C GLU A 5 10.16 -2.00 16.62
N MET A 6 9.10 -2.77 16.34
CA MET A 6 7.75 -2.39 16.76
C MET A 6 7.65 -2.28 18.29
N GLY A 7 8.30 -3.19 19.02
CA GLY A 7 8.39 -3.12 20.47
C GLY A 7 9.17 -1.91 20.95
N ARG A 8 10.32 -1.62 20.33
CA ARG A 8 11.20 -0.49 20.68
C ARG A 8 10.52 0.86 20.43
N CYS A 9 9.75 0.98 19.36
CA CYS A 9 9.01 2.19 18.98
C CYS A 9 7.60 2.25 19.56
N GLU A 10 7.21 1.27 20.39
CA GLU A 10 5.87 1.17 21.00
C GLU A 10 4.74 1.26 19.96
N LEU A 11 4.92 0.59 18.81
CA LEU A 11 3.93 0.55 17.73
C LEU A 11 2.96 -0.60 17.93
N ASP A 12 1.66 -0.30 17.86
CA ASP A 12 0.59 -1.30 17.85
C ASP A 12 0.31 -1.82 16.43
N VAL A 13 0.35 -0.92 15.45
CA VAL A 13 0.12 -1.22 14.03
C VAL A 13 1.08 -0.44 13.13
N ILE A 14 1.26 -0.95 11.91
CA ILE A 14 1.96 -0.28 10.82
C ILE A 14 0.92 0.17 9.79
N LEU A 15 0.90 1.47 9.48
CA LEU A 15 0.11 2.03 8.39
C LEU A 15 0.99 2.20 7.16
N MET A 16 0.58 1.64 6.03
CA MET A 16 1.34 1.72 4.78
C MET A 16 0.43 1.72 3.55
N PRO A 17 0.95 2.10 2.38
CA PRO A 17 0.25 1.88 1.12
C PRO A 17 -0.02 0.37 0.91
N VAL A 18 -1.18 0.04 0.33
CA VAL A 18 -1.46 -1.32 -0.15
C VAL A 18 -0.56 -1.62 -1.35
N TYR A 19 -0.42 -0.63 -2.21
CA TYR A 19 0.25 -0.72 -3.49
C TYR A 19 0.85 0.65 -3.83
N PRO A 20 2.07 0.71 -4.40
CA PRO A 20 2.76 1.98 -4.62
C PRO A 20 2.29 2.74 -5.86
N TYR A 21 1.38 2.19 -6.66
CA TYR A 21 0.80 2.91 -7.79
C TYR A 21 -0.70 2.65 -7.98
N PRO A 22 -1.40 3.54 -8.70
CA PRO A 22 -2.85 3.45 -8.91
C PRO A 22 -3.25 2.26 -9.79
N ASP A 23 -4.53 1.91 -9.76
CA ASP A 23 -5.04 0.71 -10.46
C ASP A 23 -4.64 0.71 -11.95
N PRO A 24 -3.87 -0.29 -12.42
CA PRO A 24 -3.45 -0.37 -13.80
C PRO A 24 -4.62 -0.75 -14.72
N LEU A 25 -4.51 -0.40 -16.00
CA LEU A 25 -5.43 -0.91 -17.00
C LEU A 25 -5.35 -2.44 -17.08
N PHE A 26 -6.47 -3.10 -17.37
CA PHE A 26 -6.55 -4.56 -17.50
C PHE A 26 -5.47 -5.15 -18.44
N ALA A 27 -5.17 -4.45 -19.54
CA ALA A 27 -4.18 -4.85 -20.52
C ALA A 27 -2.71 -4.76 -20.03
N GLU A 28 -2.46 -4.09 -18.91
CA GLU A 28 -1.13 -3.79 -18.34
C GLU A 28 -0.95 -4.44 -16.95
N THR A 29 -1.74 -5.47 -16.67
CA THR A 29 -1.74 -6.22 -15.40
C THR A 29 -0.50 -7.08 -15.19
N ASP A 30 0.28 -7.35 -16.24
CA ASP A 30 1.56 -8.04 -16.16
C ASP A 30 2.61 -7.24 -15.37
N GLN A 31 2.44 -5.93 -15.28
CA GLN A 31 3.34 -5.03 -14.56
C GLN A 31 3.15 -5.11 -13.03
N ILE A 32 2.14 -5.85 -12.55
CA ILE A 32 1.72 -5.96 -11.13
C ILE A 32 2.69 -6.82 -10.28
N MET A 33 3.62 -7.56 -10.88
CA MET A 33 4.39 -8.54 -10.09
C MET A 33 5.42 -7.91 -9.14
N GLY A 34 6.09 -6.82 -9.54
CA GLY A 34 7.12 -6.19 -8.71
C GLY A 34 6.59 -5.63 -7.38
N PRO A 35 5.52 -4.82 -7.39
CA PRO A 35 5.00 -4.18 -6.18
C PRO A 35 4.14 -5.07 -5.29
N CYS A 36 3.89 -6.32 -5.67
CA CYS A 36 3.28 -7.32 -4.79
C CYS A 36 4.05 -7.52 -3.48
N CYS A 37 5.32 -7.08 -3.39
CA CYS A 37 6.09 -7.11 -2.16
C CYS A 37 5.44 -6.35 -0.99
N TYR A 38 4.62 -5.32 -1.25
CA TYR A 38 3.92 -4.54 -0.21
C TYR A 38 2.89 -5.36 0.58
N ILE A 39 2.39 -6.44 -0.03
CA ILE A 39 1.35 -7.32 0.56
C ILE A 39 1.97 -8.69 0.85
N GLY A 40 2.71 -9.24 -0.11
CA GLY A 40 3.33 -10.56 0.00
C GLY A 40 4.33 -10.68 1.14
N PHE A 41 4.98 -9.59 1.55
CA PHE A 41 5.87 -9.59 2.70
C PHE A 41 5.15 -9.98 4.01
N TRP A 42 3.93 -9.49 4.21
CA TRP A 42 3.14 -9.78 5.42
C TRP A 42 2.56 -11.19 5.40
N ASN A 43 2.20 -11.69 4.21
CA ASN A 43 1.82 -13.10 4.04
C ASN A 43 2.96 -14.05 4.41
N LEU A 44 4.21 -13.72 4.04
CA LEU A 44 5.37 -14.55 4.37
C LEU A 44 5.67 -14.56 5.88
N LEU A 45 5.48 -13.42 6.54
CA LEU A 45 5.73 -13.28 7.97
C LEU A 45 4.56 -13.74 8.86
N ASP A 46 3.41 -14.03 8.27
CA ASP A 46 2.17 -14.39 8.96
C ASP A 46 1.67 -13.28 9.91
N PHE A 47 1.68 -12.04 9.43
CA PHE A 47 1.16 -10.89 10.16
C PHE A 47 -0.28 -10.58 9.70
N PRO A 48 -1.21 -10.26 10.62
CA PRO A 48 -2.53 -9.84 10.22
C PRO A 48 -2.45 -8.49 9.49
N ALA A 49 -2.99 -8.45 8.28
CA ALA A 49 -3.04 -7.25 7.45
C ALA A 49 -4.46 -7.03 6.93
N GLY A 50 -4.96 -5.80 7.07
CA GLY A 50 -6.28 -5.37 6.61
C GLY A 50 -6.18 -4.14 5.73
N VAL A 51 -7.17 -3.96 4.85
CA VAL A 51 -7.20 -2.82 3.91
C VAL A 51 -8.51 -2.06 4.05
N VAL A 52 -8.42 -0.72 4.14
CA VAL A 52 -9.58 0.18 4.16
C VAL A 52 -9.48 1.22 3.04
N PRO A 53 -10.62 1.66 2.48
CA PRO A 53 -10.62 2.75 1.52
C PRO A 53 -10.26 4.06 2.23
N PHE A 54 -9.22 4.73 1.76
CA PHE A 54 -8.75 6.01 2.32
C PHE A 54 -9.20 7.20 1.47
N GLY A 55 -9.19 7.05 0.14
CA GLY A 55 -9.47 8.16 -0.75
C GLY A 55 -9.75 7.74 -2.18
N ARG A 56 -9.68 8.69 -3.10
CA ARG A 56 -9.78 8.46 -4.55
C ARG A 56 -8.62 9.14 -5.26
N GLU A 57 -8.15 8.52 -6.32
CA GLU A 57 -7.12 9.11 -7.18
C GLU A 57 -7.67 10.40 -7.81
N THR A 58 -6.90 11.47 -7.72
CA THR A 58 -7.30 12.80 -8.21
C THR A 58 -6.68 13.10 -9.57
N ALA A 59 -5.64 12.37 -9.95
CA ALA A 59 -4.75 12.64 -11.07
C ALA A 59 -4.13 14.05 -11.04
N THR A 60 -4.02 14.64 -9.85
CA THR A 60 -3.42 15.98 -9.68
C THR A 60 -2.01 15.87 -9.14
N LYS A 61 -1.14 16.81 -9.53
CA LYS A 61 0.26 16.91 -9.07
C LYS A 61 1.17 15.73 -9.46
N ILE A 62 0.73 14.81 -10.32
CA ILE A 62 1.53 13.67 -10.79
C ILE A 62 2.86 14.14 -11.41
N ASP A 63 2.80 15.19 -12.24
CA ASP A 63 3.98 15.73 -12.92
C ASP A 63 4.93 16.50 -12.00
N SER A 64 4.51 16.78 -10.75
CA SER A 64 5.34 17.50 -9.77
C SER A 64 6.26 16.59 -8.96
N TYR A 65 6.04 15.27 -9.03
CA TYR A 65 6.93 14.31 -8.39
C TYR A 65 8.16 14.10 -9.27
N ASP A 66 9.36 14.18 -8.71
CA ASP A 66 10.56 13.68 -9.38
C ASP A 66 10.50 12.15 -9.41
N ASP A 67 10.69 11.54 -10.57
CA ASP A 67 10.76 10.08 -10.64
C ASP A 67 12.18 9.54 -10.45
N GLU A 68 13.20 10.40 -10.43
CA GLU A 68 14.60 10.02 -10.25
C GLU A 68 15.08 8.93 -11.24
N GLY A 69 14.37 8.73 -12.36
CA GLY A 69 14.61 7.64 -13.29
C GLY A 69 14.08 6.26 -12.87
N ASP A 70 13.31 6.18 -11.78
CA ASP A 70 12.71 4.92 -11.31
C ASP A 70 11.56 4.48 -12.22
N TYR A 71 11.70 3.26 -12.73
CA TYR A 71 10.73 2.65 -13.65
C TYR A 71 9.32 2.53 -13.06
N PHE A 72 9.20 2.14 -11.79
CA PHE A 72 7.91 1.97 -11.14
C PHE A 72 7.25 3.32 -10.85
N VAL A 73 8.02 4.35 -10.54
CA VAL A 73 7.49 5.71 -10.35
C VAL A 73 6.99 6.27 -11.69
N GLN A 74 7.74 6.10 -12.77
CA GLN A 74 7.29 6.49 -14.12
C GLN A 74 6.00 5.76 -14.51
N LEU A 75 5.92 4.47 -14.19
CA LEU A 75 4.74 3.68 -14.46
C LEU A 75 3.55 4.13 -13.60
N ALA A 76 3.78 4.47 -12.33
CA ALA A 76 2.78 5.04 -11.45
C ALA A 76 2.19 6.34 -12.02
N LYS A 77 3.05 7.23 -12.52
CA LYS A 77 2.62 8.48 -13.14
C LYS A 77 1.72 8.23 -14.36
N LYS A 78 2.08 7.26 -15.19
CA LYS A 78 1.29 6.88 -16.37
C LYS A 78 -0.11 6.39 -15.98
N HIS A 79 -0.20 5.49 -14.99
CA HIS A 79 -1.48 4.91 -14.55
C HIS A 79 -2.34 5.86 -13.73
N ALA A 80 -1.76 6.85 -13.06
CA ALA A 80 -2.49 7.78 -12.22
C ALA A 80 -3.54 8.60 -12.99
N PHE A 81 -3.29 8.92 -14.27
CA PHE A 81 -4.29 9.58 -15.13
C PHE A 81 -5.47 8.67 -15.48
N THR A 82 -5.20 7.40 -15.80
CA THR A 82 -6.25 6.43 -16.15
C THR A 82 -7.05 5.97 -14.93
N ALA A 83 -6.44 6.02 -13.74
CA ALA A 83 -7.06 5.63 -12.49
C ALA A 83 -7.84 6.77 -11.82
N GLN A 84 -7.99 7.94 -12.45
CA GLN A 84 -8.68 9.08 -11.86
C GLN A 84 -10.08 8.71 -11.36
N GLY A 85 -10.36 9.02 -10.10
CA GLY A 85 -11.61 8.72 -9.42
C GLY A 85 -11.70 7.30 -8.83
N LEU A 86 -10.75 6.41 -9.11
CA LEU A 86 -10.72 5.06 -8.52
C LEU A 86 -10.31 5.11 -7.04
N PRO A 87 -10.76 4.14 -6.22
CA PRO A 87 -10.46 4.12 -4.79
C PRO A 87 -8.98 3.86 -4.53
N ILE A 88 -8.42 4.55 -3.53
CA ILE A 88 -7.10 4.31 -2.96
C ILE A 88 -7.31 3.62 -1.62
N GLY A 89 -6.68 2.46 -1.45
CA GLY A 89 -6.65 1.72 -0.20
C GLY A 89 -5.39 2.02 0.62
N VAL A 90 -5.52 1.94 1.94
CA VAL A 90 -4.39 1.89 2.87
C VAL A 90 -4.40 0.56 3.60
N GLN A 91 -3.22 0.02 3.85
CA GLN A 91 -3.00 -1.25 4.52
C GLN A 91 -2.61 -0.99 5.99
N ILE A 92 -3.26 -1.69 6.90
CA ILE A 92 -2.98 -1.71 8.33
C ILE A 92 -2.46 -3.10 8.67
N VAL A 93 -1.28 -3.16 9.28
CA VAL A 93 -0.64 -4.41 9.68
C VAL A 93 -0.45 -4.44 11.18
N GLY A 94 -0.93 -5.49 11.84
CA GLY A 94 -0.78 -5.70 13.28
C GLY A 94 0.32 -6.70 13.61
N LYS A 95 0.56 -6.90 14.90
CA LYS A 95 1.44 -7.99 15.38
C LYS A 95 0.76 -9.35 15.18
N PRO A 96 1.52 -10.46 15.12
CA PRO A 96 0.96 -11.80 15.07
C PRO A 96 -0.08 -12.05 16.16
N PHE A 97 -1.20 -12.68 15.81
CA PHE A 97 -2.33 -12.99 16.70
C PHE A 97 -3.05 -11.77 17.30
N GLN A 98 -2.95 -10.60 16.66
CA GLN A 98 -3.65 -9.39 17.09
C GLN A 98 -4.62 -8.87 16.01
N GLU A 99 -5.37 -9.77 15.39
CA GLU A 99 -6.37 -9.46 14.37
C GLU A 99 -7.41 -8.46 14.89
N GLU A 100 -7.80 -8.53 16.16
CA GLU A 100 -8.74 -7.62 16.80
C GLU A 100 -8.23 -6.18 16.85
N VAL A 101 -6.91 -5.98 17.00
CA VAL A 101 -6.29 -4.66 16.98
C VAL A 101 -6.34 -4.10 15.57
N VAL A 102 -6.00 -4.90 14.56
CA VAL A 102 -6.09 -4.50 13.14
C VAL A 102 -7.53 -4.12 12.80
N LEU A 103 -8.51 -4.98 13.13
CA LEU A 103 -9.92 -4.73 12.88
C LEU A 103 -10.42 -3.48 13.60
N ARG A 104 -9.97 -3.23 14.83
CA ARG A 104 -10.33 -2.01 15.57
C ARG A 104 -9.82 -0.77 14.85
N VAL A 105 -8.55 -0.75 14.45
CA VAL A 105 -7.94 0.39 13.73
C VAL A 105 -8.63 0.61 12.38
N MET A 106 -9.06 -0.45 11.69
CA MET A 106 -9.82 -0.32 10.44
C MET A 106 -11.18 0.39 10.61
N THR A 107 -11.68 0.56 11.84
CA THR A 107 -12.93 1.27 12.13
C THR A 107 -12.75 2.69 12.66
N GLU A 108 -11.51 3.11 12.92
CA GLU A 108 -11.17 4.49 13.33
C GLU A 108 -11.20 5.44 12.12
#